data_AF-A0A2E9JW53-F1
#
_entry.id   AF-A0A2E9JW53-F1
#
_cell.length_a   1.000
_cell.length_b   1.000
_cell.length_c   1.000
_cell.angle_alpha   90.00
_cell.angle_beta   90.00
_cell.angle_gamma   90.00
#
_symmetry.space_group_name_H-M   'P 1'
#
loop_
_entity.id
_entity.type
_entity.pdbx_description
1 polymer ?
#
loop_
_entity_poly.entity_id
_entity_poly.type
_entity_poly.pdbx_seq_one_letter_code
_entity_poly.pdbx_strand_id
1 'polypeptide(L)'
;MERIRNSHQTGFTLVEAMVSLVVLAVGMLGVAAMYIESLRSGHMSVSYTNAVTLAADMADRIRANSLGIHSYAGTGVGNGTAGSNNNCVNGLVDCASALLAADDLFWWYEDIKNLMPVNRSATVAVVNVPPLDQYTITLTWPERGQPQPVSYVLTFRQ
;
A
#
# COMPACT_ATOMS: atom_id res chain seq x y z
N MET A 1 17.15 16.26 79.78
CA MET A 1 16.92 17.40 78.86
C MET A 1 17.11 16.89 77.45
N GLU A 2 16.02 16.48 76.79
CA GLU A 2 16.07 15.96 75.43
C GLU A 2 15.35 16.96 74.52
N ARG A 3 16.10 17.66 73.66
CA ARG A 3 15.54 18.63 72.73
C ARG A 3 14.98 17.88 71.53
N ILE A 4 13.65 17.81 71.44
CA ILE A 4 12.94 17.37 70.23
C ILE A 4 13.22 18.41 69.14
N ARG A 5 14.08 18.05 68.17
CA ARG A 5 14.33 18.84 66.97
C ARG A 5 13.10 18.71 66.07
N ASN A 6 12.24 19.73 66.08
CA ASN A 6 11.12 19.82 65.15
C ASN A 6 11.68 20.11 63.75
N SER A 7 11.76 19.08 62.91
CA SER A 7 12.07 19.23 61.49
C SER A 7 10.89 19.96 60.85
N HIS A 8 11.08 21.24 60.51
CA HIS A 8 10.09 21.99 59.74
C HIS A 8 9.82 21.23 58.44
N GLN A 9 8.66 20.59 58.35
CA GLN A 9 8.14 20.03 57.12
C GLN A 9 7.83 21.21 56.21
N THR A 10 8.78 21.60 55.35
CA THR A 10 8.54 22.54 54.27
C THR A 10 7.64 21.84 53.27
N GLY A 11 6.32 21.95 53.50
CA GLY A 11 5.30 21.38 52.64
C GLY A 11 5.54 21.83 51.21
N PHE A 12 5.94 20.88 50.36
CA PHE A 12 6.07 21.13 48.95
C PHE A 12 4.68 21.41 48.41
N THR A 13 4.54 22.66 47.97
CA THR A 13 3.27 23.37 47.85
C THR A 13 2.47 22.85 46.67
N LEU A 14 1.15 23.01 46.72
CA LEU A 14 0.18 22.75 45.65
C LEU A 14 0.67 23.17 44.24
N VAL A 15 1.53 24.19 44.16
CA VAL A 15 2.20 24.66 42.94
C VAL A 15 3.09 23.58 42.29
N GLU A 16 3.82 22.76 43.04
CA GLU A 16 4.64 21.67 42.49
C GLU A 16 3.78 20.59 41.82
N ALA A 17 2.67 20.22 42.45
CA ALA A 17 1.71 19.28 41.86
C ALA A 17 1.11 19.85 40.57
N MET A 18 0.78 21.15 40.54
CA MET A 18 0.28 21.82 39.34
C MET A 18 1.33 21.87 38.22
N VAL A 19 2.58 22.20 38.53
CA VAL A 19 3.67 22.20 37.54
C VAL A 19 3.90 20.78 37.01
N SER A 20 3.88 19.76 37.88
CA SER A 20 4.02 18.36 37.48
C SER A 20 2.91 17.91 36.54
N LEU A 21 1.66 18.28 36.83
CA LEU A 21 0.51 18.01 35.96
C LEU A 21 0.64 18.72 34.61
N VAL A 22 1.14 19.97 34.57
CA VAL A 22 1.38 20.70 33.32
C VAL A 22 2.45 20.01 32.49
N VAL A 23 3.59 19.65 33.08
CA VAL A 23 4.68 18.94 32.38
C VAL A 23 4.18 17.60 31.84
N LEU A 24 3.42 16.84 32.64
CA LEU A 24 2.81 15.58 32.21
C LEU A 24 1.83 15.78 31.05
N ALA A 25 0.97 16.80 31.11
CA ALA A 25 0.01 17.10 30.05
C ALA A 25 0.72 17.44 28.73
N VAL A 26 1.77 18.27 28.76
CA VAL A 26 2.60 18.58 27.58
C VAL A 26 3.29 17.32 27.05
N GLY A 27 3.82 16.48 27.94
CA GLY A 27 4.42 15.20 27.56
C GLY A 27 3.45 14.27 26.83
N MET A 28 2.22 14.14 27.33
CA MET A 28 1.18 13.30 26.71
C MET A 28 0.75 13.81 25.33
N LEU A 29 0.67 15.13 25.13
CA LEU A 29 0.40 15.70 23.80
C LEU A 29 1.50 15.34 22.79
N GLY A 30 2.76 15.33 23.24
CA GLY A 30 3.89 14.87 22.43
C GLY A 30 3.75 13.40 22.00
N VAL A 31 3.40 12.51 22.93
CA VAL A 31 3.19 11.08 22.64
C VAL A 31 2.01 10.87 21.68
N ALA A 32 0.90 11.60 21.87
CA ALA A 32 -0.26 11.52 21.00
C ALA A 32 0.08 11.91 19.55
N ALA A 33 0.88 12.97 19.36
CA ALA A 33 1.35 13.37 18.04
C ALA A 33 2.21 12.28 17.37
N MET A 34 3.15 11.68 18.11
CA MET A 34 3.97 10.57 17.60
C MET A 34 3.14 9.33 17.27
N TYR A 35 2.10 9.05 18.05
CA TYR A 35 1.19 7.93 17.79
C TYR A 35 0.43 8.10 16.47
N ILE A 36 -0.08 9.30 16.19
CA ILE A 36 -0.75 9.61 14.92
C ILE A 36 0.22 9.43 13.74
N GLU A 37 1.45 9.90 13.87
CA GLU A 37 2.44 9.74 12.79
C GLU A 37 2.81 8.26 12.58
N SER A 38 2.88 7.47 13.65
CA SER A 38 3.11 6.03 13.57
C SER A 38 2.00 5.32 12.82
N LEU A 39 0.73 5.66 13.09
CA LEU A 39 -0.42 5.13 12.35
C LEU A 39 -0.35 5.53 10.86
N ARG A 40 -0.03 6.80 10.57
CA ARG A 40 0.10 7.28 9.20
C ARG A 40 1.17 6.50 8.44
N SER A 41 2.36 6.37 9.02
CA SER A 41 3.47 5.60 8.46
C SER A 41 3.09 4.14 8.20
N GLY A 42 2.39 3.50 9.16
CA GLY A 42 1.90 2.14 9.00
C GLY A 42 0.96 1.98 7.80
N HIS A 43 -0.02 2.88 7.65
CA HIS A 43 -0.94 2.84 6.51
C HIS A 43 -0.23 3.03 5.16
N MET A 44 0.72 3.97 5.07
CA MET A 44 1.51 4.17 3.84
C MET A 44 2.32 2.91 3.49
N SER A 45 2.92 2.27 4.49
CA SER A 45 3.73 1.06 4.31
C SER A 45 2.89 -0.13 3.82
N VAL A 46 1.67 -0.29 4.30
CA VAL A 46 0.73 -1.32 3.82
C VAL A 46 0.35 -1.09 2.37
N SER A 47 -0.04 0.13 1.98
CA SER A 47 -0.39 0.45 0.59
C SER A 47 0.77 0.16 -0.37
N TYR A 48 1.99 0.54 0.03
CA TYR A 48 3.19 0.29 -0.77
C TYR A 48 3.49 -1.21 -0.89
N THR A 49 3.39 -1.96 0.21
CA THR A 49 3.58 -3.42 0.22
C THR A 49 2.57 -4.11 -0.69
N ASN A 50 1.29 -3.70 -0.65
CA ASN A 50 0.26 -4.22 -1.54
C ASN A 50 0.60 -3.92 -3.00
N ALA A 51 1.06 -2.71 -3.32
CA ALA A 51 1.44 -2.36 -4.69
C ALA A 51 2.60 -3.20 -5.23
N VAL A 52 3.64 -3.44 -4.40
CA VAL A 52 4.78 -4.30 -4.76
C VAL A 52 4.31 -5.73 -5.02
N THR A 53 3.53 -6.29 -4.10
CA THR A 53 3.01 -7.67 -4.21
C THR A 53 2.12 -7.84 -5.44
N LEU A 54 1.20 -6.91 -5.68
CA LEU A 54 0.30 -6.93 -6.85
C LEU A 54 1.06 -6.79 -8.17
N ALA A 55 2.11 -5.97 -8.22
CA ALA A 55 2.93 -5.84 -9.42
C ALA A 55 3.77 -7.09 -9.68
N ALA A 56 4.32 -7.70 -8.63
CA ALA A 56 5.06 -8.97 -8.74
C ALA A 56 4.14 -10.12 -9.19
N ASP A 57 2.95 -10.23 -8.61
CA ASP A 57 1.93 -11.22 -9.00
C ASP A 57 1.59 -11.12 -10.50
N MET A 58 1.32 -9.91 -11.00
CA MET A 58 1.05 -9.71 -12.43
C MET A 58 2.27 -10.04 -13.30
N ALA A 59 3.48 -9.69 -12.86
CA ALA A 59 4.69 -10.07 -13.59
C ALA A 59 4.85 -11.59 -13.70
N ASP A 60 4.54 -12.33 -12.63
CA ASP A 60 4.61 -13.79 -12.62
C ASP A 60 3.52 -14.43 -13.49
N ARG A 61 2.31 -13.87 -13.52
CA ARG A 61 1.24 -14.29 -14.44
C ARG A 61 1.63 -14.11 -15.91
N ILE A 62 2.19 -12.93 -16.26
CA ILE A 62 2.69 -12.64 -17.61
C ILE A 62 3.80 -13.64 -18.01
N ARG A 63 4.71 -13.97 -17.09
CA ARG A 63 5.77 -14.96 -17.32
C ARG A 63 5.19 -16.36 -17.56
N ALA A 64 4.22 -16.77 -16.76
CA ALA A 64 3.56 -18.06 -16.89
C ALA A 64 2.79 -18.21 -18.22
N ASN A 65 2.25 -17.11 -18.74
CA ASN A 65 1.50 -17.05 -19.99
C ASN A 65 2.27 -16.32 -21.11
N SER A 66 3.50 -16.76 -21.38
CA SER A 66 4.39 -16.15 -22.38
C SER A 66 3.84 -16.14 -23.81
N LEU A 67 2.94 -17.08 -24.15
CA LEU A 67 2.27 -17.14 -25.46
C LEU A 67 1.17 -16.08 -25.62
N GLY A 68 0.64 -15.55 -24.53
CA GLY A 68 -0.45 -14.55 -24.48
C GLY A 68 0.04 -13.16 -24.13
N ILE A 69 1.35 -12.93 -24.21
CA ILE A 69 2.01 -11.81 -23.55
C ILE A 69 1.52 -10.42 -24.03
N HIS A 70 1.15 -10.31 -25.32
CA HIS A 70 0.57 -9.11 -25.91
C HIS A 70 -0.88 -8.87 -25.49
N SER A 71 -1.59 -9.89 -25.00
CA SER A 71 -2.97 -9.79 -24.52
C SER A 71 -3.08 -9.12 -23.16
N TYR A 72 -1.95 -8.94 -22.45
CA TYR A 72 -1.90 -8.11 -21.24
C TYR A 72 -1.78 -6.60 -21.56
N ALA A 73 -1.42 -6.22 -22.79
CA ALA A 73 -1.17 -4.83 -23.16
C ALA A 73 -2.45 -3.96 -23.14
N GLY A 74 -2.33 -2.73 -22.66
CA GLY A 74 -3.39 -1.72 -22.81
C GLY A 74 -4.60 -1.91 -21.90
N THR A 75 -4.60 -2.96 -21.06
CA THR A 75 -5.65 -3.23 -20.08
C THR A 75 -5.34 -2.46 -18.79
N GLY A 76 -5.54 -1.15 -18.88
CA GLY A 76 -5.41 -0.25 -17.75
C GLY A 76 -6.70 -0.18 -16.94
N VAL A 77 -6.62 -0.50 -15.66
CA VAL A 77 -7.56 -0.05 -14.65
C VAL A 77 -7.47 1.46 -14.56
N GLY A 78 -8.29 2.16 -15.33
CA GLY A 78 -8.42 3.61 -15.28
C GLY A 78 -9.82 4.11 -15.57
N ASN A 79 -10.68 3.33 -16.26
CA ASN A 79 -12.04 3.75 -16.58
C ASN A 79 -12.99 2.61 -17.00
N GLY A 80 -12.83 1.40 -16.47
CA GLY A 80 -13.61 0.22 -16.89
C GLY A 80 -12.89 -1.08 -16.54
N THR A 81 -13.65 -2.16 -16.43
CA THR A 81 -13.17 -3.53 -16.14
C THR A 81 -11.89 -3.86 -16.91
N ALA A 82 -10.81 -4.20 -16.18
CA ALA A 82 -9.68 -4.87 -16.79
C ALA A 82 -10.05 -6.35 -16.94
N GLY A 83 -9.97 -6.86 -18.17
CA GLY A 83 -10.23 -8.28 -18.43
C GLY A 83 -11.69 -8.73 -18.25
N SER A 84 -11.87 -10.05 -18.26
CA SER A 84 -13.15 -10.75 -18.11
C SER A 84 -12.94 -12.02 -17.29
N ASN A 85 -13.85 -12.32 -16.37
CA ASN A 85 -13.86 -13.62 -15.69
C ASN A 85 -14.23 -14.71 -16.69
N ASN A 86 -13.21 -15.43 -17.18
CA ASN A 86 -13.36 -16.52 -18.15
C ASN A 86 -13.37 -17.89 -17.46
N ASN A 87 -13.29 -17.93 -16.12
CA ASN A 87 -13.28 -19.15 -15.30
C ASN A 87 -12.16 -20.11 -15.72
N CYS A 88 -10.97 -19.55 -16.01
CA CYS A 88 -9.82 -20.31 -16.50
C CYS A 88 -9.16 -21.16 -15.41
N VAL A 89 -9.38 -20.82 -14.14
CA VAL A 89 -8.82 -21.53 -12.99
C VAL A 89 -9.93 -22.32 -12.29
N ASN A 90 -9.73 -23.64 -12.13
CA ASN A 90 -10.70 -24.56 -11.53
C ASN A 90 -12.06 -24.67 -12.24
N GLY A 91 -12.17 -24.13 -13.45
CA GLY A 91 -13.34 -24.27 -14.32
C GLY A 91 -13.28 -25.50 -15.22
N LEU A 92 -14.33 -25.69 -16.01
CA LEU A 92 -14.42 -26.71 -17.07
C LEU A 92 -13.91 -26.20 -18.43
N VAL A 93 -13.29 -25.02 -18.47
CA VAL A 93 -12.88 -24.31 -19.69
C VAL A 93 -11.36 -24.31 -19.80
N ASP A 94 -10.84 -24.90 -20.86
CA ASP A 94 -9.44 -24.74 -21.24
C ASP A 94 -9.24 -23.38 -21.94
N CYS A 95 -8.68 -22.42 -21.21
CA CYS A 95 -8.43 -21.10 -21.75
C CYS A 95 -7.19 -21.07 -22.65
N ALA A 96 -7.37 -20.61 -23.89
CA ALA A 96 -6.26 -20.17 -24.71
C ALA A 96 -5.55 -18.96 -24.08
N SER A 97 -4.30 -18.71 -24.46
CA SER A 97 -3.43 -17.71 -23.86
C SER A 97 -4.03 -16.30 -23.76
N ALA A 98 -4.81 -15.87 -24.76
CA ALA A 98 -5.50 -14.59 -24.73
C ALA A 98 -6.68 -14.53 -23.73
N LEU A 99 -7.43 -15.62 -23.56
CA LEU A 99 -8.52 -15.70 -22.59
C LEU A 99 -7.98 -15.81 -21.16
N LEU A 100 -6.87 -16.53 -20.97
CA LEU A 100 -6.18 -16.60 -19.69
C LEU A 100 -5.67 -15.21 -19.27
N ALA A 101 -5.09 -14.43 -20.19
CA ALA A 101 -4.67 -13.06 -19.89
C ALA A 101 -5.84 -12.17 -19.45
N ALA A 102 -7.00 -12.28 -20.10
CA ALA A 102 -8.20 -11.55 -19.71
C ALA A 102 -8.73 -11.99 -18.32
N ASP A 103 -8.62 -13.27 -17.96
CA ASP A 103 -9.00 -13.77 -16.63
C ASP A 103 -8.03 -13.29 -15.54
N ASP A 104 -6.73 -13.35 -15.80
CA ASP A 104 -5.69 -12.83 -14.92
C ASP A 104 -5.89 -11.35 -14.61
N LEU A 105 -6.15 -10.54 -15.64
CA LEU A 105 -6.40 -9.11 -15.48
C LEU A 105 -7.68 -8.83 -14.69
N PHE A 106 -8.70 -9.66 -14.84
CA PHE A 106 -9.94 -9.56 -14.07
C PHE A 106 -9.66 -9.78 -12.59
N TRP A 107 -9.02 -10.89 -12.24
CA TRP A 107 -8.73 -11.20 -10.83
C TRP A 107 -7.74 -10.23 -10.21
N TRP A 108 -6.70 -9.87 -10.94
CA TRP A 108 -5.75 -8.85 -10.51
C TRP A 108 -6.44 -7.50 -10.24
N TYR A 109 -7.41 -7.12 -11.07
CA TYR A 109 -8.19 -5.91 -10.83
C TYR A 109 -9.09 -6.02 -9.60
N GLU A 110 -9.74 -7.17 -9.37
CA GLU A 110 -10.50 -7.39 -8.14
C GLU A 110 -9.61 -7.33 -6.89
N ASP A 111 -8.38 -7.84 -6.95
CA ASP A 111 -7.42 -7.74 -5.85
C ASP A 111 -6.96 -6.30 -5.62
N ILE A 112 -6.64 -5.55 -6.69
CA ILE A 112 -6.41 -4.10 -6.63
C ILE A 112 -7.61 -3.41 -5.98
N LYS A 113 -8.84 -3.86 -6.29
CA LYS A 113 -10.04 -3.25 -5.72
C LYS A 113 -10.14 -3.39 -4.21
N ASN A 114 -9.76 -4.56 -3.73
CA ASN A 114 -9.87 -4.95 -2.33
C ASN A 114 -8.70 -4.42 -1.49
N LEU A 115 -7.48 -4.37 -2.05
CA LEU A 115 -6.25 -4.14 -1.29
C LEU A 115 -5.74 -2.70 -1.33
N MET A 116 -6.14 -1.90 -2.32
CA MET A 116 -5.60 -0.55 -2.49
C MET A 116 -6.63 0.53 -2.13
N PRO A 117 -6.22 1.79 -1.93
CA PRO A 117 -7.15 2.91 -1.71
C PRO A 117 -8.07 3.18 -2.91
N VAL A 118 -9.21 3.82 -2.70
CA VAL A 118 -10.08 4.29 -3.81
C VAL A 118 -9.34 5.32 -4.68
N ASN A 119 -9.81 5.53 -5.93
CA ASN A 119 -9.15 6.39 -6.94
C ASN A 119 -7.72 5.94 -7.34
N ARG A 120 -7.46 4.65 -7.21
CA ARG A 120 -6.28 3.95 -7.75
C ARG A 120 -6.40 3.70 -9.26
N SER A 121 -5.26 3.56 -9.91
CA SER A 121 -5.15 3.05 -11.28
C SER A 121 -4.01 2.04 -11.39
N ALA A 122 -4.13 1.11 -12.32
CA ALA A 122 -3.10 0.12 -12.60
C ALA A 122 -3.04 -0.15 -14.09
N THR A 123 -1.85 -0.20 -14.68
CA THR A 123 -1.68 -0.41 -16.12
C THR A 123 -0.56 -1.39 -16.40
N VAL A 124 -0.72 -2.14 -17.49
CA VAL A 124 0.33 -2.97 -18.08
C VAL A 124 0.62 -2.41 -19.48
N ALA A 125 1.82 -1.87 -19.63
CA ALA A 125 2.34 -1.40 -20.91
C ALA A 125 3.33 -2.40 -21.47
N VAL A 126 3.23 -2.65 -22.78
CA VAL A 126 4.12 -3.53 -23.52
C VAL A 126 4.79 -2.71 -24.61
N VAL A 127 6.11 -2.73 -24.62
CA VAL A 127 6.92 -2.11 -25.68
C VAL A 127 7.71 -3.22 -26.35
N ASN A 128 7.46 -3.42 -27.64
CA ASN A 128 8.25 -4.34 -28.43
C ASN A 128 9.65 -3.73 -28.67
N VAL A 129 10.68 -4.32 -28.07
CA VAL A 129 12.08 -3.84 -28.18
C VAL A 129 12.96 -4.98 -28.69
N PRO A 130 12.97 -5.25 -30.02
CA PRO A 130 13.66 -6.40 -30.59
C PRO A 130 15.08 -6.59 -30.02
N PRO A 131 15.46 -7.81 -29.57
CA PRO A 131 14.78 -9.09 -29.78
C PRO A 131 13.74 -9.51 -28.72
N LEU A 132 13.53 -8.71 -27.65
CA LEU A 132 12.69 -9.08 -26.49
C LEU A 132 11.57 -8.05 -26.25
N ASP A 133 10.48 -8.47 -25.63
CA ASP A 133 9.42 -7.53 -25.24
C ASP A 133 9.72 -6.95 -23.85
N GLN A 134 9.52 -5.64 -23.70
CA GLN A 134 9.65 -4.95 -22.41
C GLN A 134 8.26 -4.67 -21.83
N TYR A 135 8.04 -5.16 -20.61
CA TYR A 135 6.80 -5.00 -19.86
C TYR A 135 7.00 -3.99 -18.76
N THR A 136 6.02 -3.10 -18.60
CA THR A 136 6.00 -2.11 -17.53
C THR A 136 4.64 -2.14 -16.85
N ILE A 137 4.64 -2.58 -15.61
CA ILE A 137 3.47 -2.60 -14.73
C ILE A 137 3.54 -1.34 -13.88
N THR A 138 2.48 -0.51 -13.92
CA THR A 138 2.40 0.74 -13.16
C THR A 138 1.16 0.72 -12.29
N LEU A 139 1.34 0.86 -10.98
CA LEU A 139 0.25 1.07 -10.02
C LEU A 139 0.34 2.50 -9.50
N THR A 140 -0.78 3.21 -9.43
CA THR A 140 -0.86 4.58 -8.93
C THR A 140 -2.03 4.70 -7.97
N TRP A 141 -1.84 5.35 -6.83
CA TRP A 141 -2.88 5.53 -5.82
C TRP A 141 -2.73 6.84 -5.06
N PRO A 142 -3.82 7.41 -4.52
CA PRO A 142 -3.72 8.55 -3.61
C PRO A 142 -3.16 8.10 -2.25
N GLU A 143 -2.20 8.86 -1.74
CA GLU A 143 -1.59 8.59 -0.43
C GLU A 143 -1.93 9.72 0.55
N ARG A 144 -2.20 9.39 1.82
CA ARG A 144 -2.67 10.42 2.77
C ARG A 144 -1.61 11.48 3.02
N GLY A 145 -2.01 12.73 2.76
CA GLY A 145 -1.18 13.92 2.92
C GLY A 145 -0.01 13.99 1.94
N GLN A 146 -0.11 13.27 0.81
CA GLN A 146 0.59 13.60 -0.41
C GLN A 146 -0.37 14.36 -1.33
N PRO A 147 0.02 15.51 -1.90
CA PRO A 147 -0.83 16.27 -2.82
C PRO A 147 -0.94 15.59 -4.19
N GLN A 148 0.02 14.75 -4.55
CA GLN A 148 0.05 13.99 -5.80
C GLN A 148 -0.10 12.50 -5.51
N PRO A 149 -0.74 11.73 -6.42
CA PRO A 149 -0.75 10.28 -6.32
C PRO A 149 0.68 9.71 -6.31
N VAL A 150 0.86 8.64 -5.55
CA VAL A 150 2.11 7.88 -5.50
C VAL A 150 2.02 6.77 -6.53
N SER A 151 3.13 6.44 -7.19
CA SER A 151 3.21 5.37 -8.17
C SER A 151 4.32 4.37 -7.84
N TYR A 152 4.04 3.11 -8.13
CA TYR A 152 5.02 2.03 -8.16
C TYR A 152 5.11 1.48 -9.59
N VAL A 153 6.34 1.32 -10.09
CA VAL A 153 6.60 0.85 -11.45
C VAL A 153 7.54 -0.34 -11.39
N LEU A 154 7.12 -1.44 -12.02
CA LEU A 154 7.93 -2.63 -12.21
C LEU A 154 8.15 -2.84 -13.71
N THR A 155 9.40 -2.85 -14.14
CA THR A 155 9.77 -3.09 -15.53
C THR A 155 10.62 -4.35 -15.64
N PHE A 156 10.30 -5.22 -16.60
CA PHE A 156 11.10 -6.40 -16.92
C PHE A 156 11.12 -6.67 -18.43
N ARG A 157 12.06 -7.49 -18.87
CA ARG A 157 12.22 -7.89 -20.27
C ARG A 157 12.09 -9.40 -20.38
N GLN A 158 11.40 -9.86 -21.42
CA GLN A 158 11.15 -11.28 -21.68
C GLN A 158 11.29 -11.64 -23.15
#